data_AF-A0A9E5ND48-F1
#
_entry.id   AF-A0A9E5ND48-F1
#
_cell.length_a   1.000
_cell.length_b   1.000
_cell.length_c   1.000
_cell.angle_alpha   90.00
_cell.angle_beta   90.00
_cell.angle_gamma   90.00
#
_symmetry.space_group_name_H-M   'P 1'
#
loop_
_entity.id
_entity.type
_entity.pdbx_description
1 polymer ?
#
loop_
_entity_poly.entity_id
_entity_poly.type
_entity_poly.pdbx_seq_one_letter_code
_entity_poly.pdbx_strand_id
1 'polypeptide(L)'
;MKSTRMQALLVFLLSAVVSLTIGTLSASAMGCSTKDADGSSMTSHDGCSMMSSGGKHEHHKAAKDACPVCKKPLGKKPVTFKYAGKTISYRCIHCALVDSKNQGDGVIVTHSAITGKEISLEKKVEKKGMQWKATPKTAVALILSEKGDDCLAIHQVFSSRAEFDSYIKSHPDIAKQKPRPLLLTDVDAIIKAGMPPLPAQATCPVTKRVFKPTKDTVWEFKDGTIQYFCCPECKMTSAK
;
A
#
# COMPACT_ATOMS: atom_id res chain seq x y z
N MET A 1 6.66 -53.83 -25.34
CA MET A 1 5.47 -54.61 -24.93
C MET A 1 5.79 -55.35 -23.64
N LYS A 2 4.80 -55.45 -22.72
CA LYS A 2 4.88 -55.86 -21.28
C LYS A 2 5.35 -54.70 -20.38
N SER A 3 4.52 -53.77 -19.91
CA SER A 3 3.22 -53.83 -19.20
C SER A 3 3.30 -54.56 -17.87
N THR A 4 3.50 -53.79 -16.79
CA THR A 4 3.28 -54.23 -15.41
C THR A 4 2.27 -53.25 -14.79
N ARG A 5 1.04 -53.72 -14.64
CA ARG A 5 -0.04 -53.11 -13.86
C ARG A 5 0.01 -53.66 -12.42
N MET A 6 -0.38 -52.83 -11.45
CA MET A 6 -1.27 -53.10 -10.28
C MET A 6 -0.96 -52.06 -9.20
N GLN A 7 -1.83 -51.06 -9.00
CA GLN A 7 -3.02 -51.07 -8.14
C GLN A 7 -2.71 -51.23 -6.64
N ALA A 8 -2.93 -50.16 -5.88
CA ALA A 8 -3.59 -50.22 -4.57
C ALA A 8 -4.17 -48.83 -4.22
N LEU A 9 -5.49 -48.74 -4.36
CA LEU A 9 -6.33 -47.78 -3.63
C LEU A 9 -6.15 -48.03 -2.12
N LEU A 10 -6.06 -46.98 -1.31
CA LEU A 10 -6.73 -47.00 -0.01
C LEU A 10 -7.29 -45.62 0.31
N VAL A 11 -8.62 -45.63 0.43
CA VAL A 11 -9.52 -44.54 0.82
C VAL A 11 -9.45 -44.41 2.34
N PHE A 12 -9.20 -43.21 2.85
CA PHE A 12 -9.58 -42.85 4.23
C PHE A 12 -10.41 -41.56 4.21
N LEU A 13 -11.73 -41.79 4.19
CA LEU A 13 -12.75 -40.89 4.70
C LEU A 13 -12.58 -40.79 6.22
N LEU A 14 -12.47 -39.59 6.77
CA LEU A 14 -12.88 -39.31 8.15
C LEU A 14 -13.44 -37.90 8.23
N SER A 15 -14.77 -37.88 8.23
CA SER A 15 -15.66 -36.77 8.51
C SER A 15 -15.44 -36.26 9.94
N ALA A 16 -15.26 -34.97 10.11
CA ALA A 16 -15.45 -34.30 11.39
C ALA A 16 -16.42 -33.13 11.21
N VAL A 17 -17.67 -33.43 11.51
CA VAL A 17 -18.77 -32.49 11.71
C VAL A 17 -18.50 -31.74 13.01
N VAL A 18 -18.31 -30.42 12.96
CA VAL A 18 -18.30 -29.58 14.17
C VAL A 18 -19.39 -28.53 14.05
N SER A 19 -20.38 -28.78 14.90
CA SER A 19 -21.53 -28.01 15.38
C SER A 19 -21.53 -26.50 15.16
N LEU A 20 -22.56 -26.06 14.44
CA LEU A 20 -23.07 -24.70 14.37
C LEU A 20 -23.75 -24.35 15.71
N THR A 21 -23.23 -23.37 16.46
CA THR A 21 -23.96 -22.74 17.56
C THR A 21 -24.55 -21.43 17.08
N ILE A 22 -25.88 -21.39 17.00
CA ILE A 22 -26.67 -20.20 16.70
C ILE A 22 -26.81 -19.43 18.01
N GLY A 23 -26.06 -18.33 18.14
CA GLY A 23 -26.25 -17.36 19.22
C GLY A 23 -27.18 -16.25 18.75
N THR A 24 -28.43 -16.31 19.17
CA THR A 24 -29.40 -15.21 19.12
C THR A 24 -29.13 -14.23 20.26
N LEU A 25 -28.82 -12.97 19.96
CA LEU A 25 -28.80 -11.89 20.96
C LEU A 25 -29.39 -10.59 20.37
N SER A 26 -30.65 -10.40 20.74
CA SER A 26 -31.39 -9.18 21.08
C SER A 26 -30.96 -7.84 20.49
N ALA A 27 -31.84 -7.30 19.66
CA ALA A 27 -31.94 -5.88 19.36
C ALA A 27 -32.58 -5.15 20.56
N SER A 28 -31.90 -4.14 21.10
CA SER A 28 -32.49 -3.13 21.97
C SER A 28 -32.56 -1.82 21.21
N ALA A 29 -33.78 -1.44 20.82
CA ALA A 29 -34.11 -0.10 20.38
C ALA A 29 -34.28 0.79 21.63
N MET A 30 -33.52 1.88 21.70
CA MET A 30 -33.83 3.01 22.58
C MET A 30 -33.86 4.25 21.71
N GLY A 31 -35.08 4.77 21.52
CA GLY A 31 -35.31 6.10 20.97
C GLY A 31 -35.04 7.15 22.04
N CYS A 32 -34.58 8.32 21.60
CA CYS A 32 -34.87 9.58 22.25
C CYS A 32 -35.24 10.58 21.16
N SER A 33 -36.49 11.04 21.25
CA SER A 33 -37.12 12.06 20.45
C SER A 33 -37.34 13.27 21.36
N THR A 34 -36.83 14.44 20.97
CA THR A 34 -37.28 15.79 21.38
C THR A 34 -36.75 16.76 20.33
N LYS A 35 -37.60 17.28 19.44
CA LYS A 35 -38.34 18.56 19.54
C LYS A 35 -37.47 19.81 19.38
N ASP A 36 -37.61 20.39 18.19
CA ASP A 36 -37.90 21.79 17.83
C ASP A 36 -37.42 22.92 18.75
N ALA A 37 -36.69 23.86 18.15
CA ALA A 37 -36.85 25.28 18.43
C ALA A 37 -36.48 26.10 17.18
N ASP A 38 -37.51 26.68 16.55
CA ASP A 38 -37.43 27.80 15.63
C ASP A 38 -36.85 29.04 16.33
N GLY A 39 -36.12 29.87 15.57
CA GLY A 39 -35.59 31.15 16.06
C GLY A 39 -35.03 32.00 14.93
N SER A 40 -35.92 32.73 14.25
CA SER A 40 -35.65 33.83 13.32
C SER A 40 -34.69 34.88 13.87
N SER A 41 -33.83 35.46 13.03
CA SER A 41 -33.72 36.93 12.87
C SER A 41 -32.74 37.31 11.76
N MET A 42 -33.26 38.06 10.78
CA MET A 42 -32.48 38.88 9.86
C MET A 42 -31.91 40.09 10.63
N THR A 43 -30.67 40.49 10.34
CA THR A 43 -30.29 41.89 10.13
C THR A 43 -28.94 41.97 9.42
N SER A 44 -28.97 42.64 8.28
CA SER A 44 -27.86 43.12 7.49
C SER A 44 -26.99 44.11 8.29
N HIS A 45 -25.67 44.01 8.18
CA HIS A 45 -24.79 45.17 8.26
C HIS A 45 -23.55 44.99 7.38
N ASP A 46 -23.34 46.00 6.56
CA ASP A 46 -22.17 46.30 5.76
C ASP A 46 -20.88 46.28 6.58
N GLY A 47 -19.80 45.83 5.95
CA GLY A 47 -18.48 45.83 6.57
C GLY A 47 -17.38 45.31 5.66
N CYS A 48 -17.15 46.00 4.54
CA CYS A 48 -15.90 45.88 3.78
C CYS A 48 -14.73 46.27 4.67
N SER A 49 -14.01 45.28 5.20
CA SER A 49 -12.63 45.46 5.67
C SER A 49 -11.72 44.49 4.94
N MET A 50 -10.99 45.05 3.98
CA MET A 50 -9.82 44.43 3.38
C MET A 50 -8.73 44.32 4.44
N MET A 51 -8.72 43.22 5.18
CA MET A 51 -7.52 42.80 5.88
C MET A 51 -6.69 41.96 4.92
N SER A 52 -5.66 42.61 4.39
CA SER A 52 -4.51 41.99 3.74
C SER A 52 -3.85 41.05 4.75
N SER A 53 -4.36 39.82 4.82
CA SER A 53 -3.71 38.74 5.56
C SER A 53 -2.44 38.38 4.80
N GLY A 54 -1.35 39.04 5.18
CA GLY A 54 0.01 38.61 4.90
C GLY A 54 0.16 37.19 5.42
N GLY A 55 -0.14 36.23 4.55
CA GLY A 55 0.12 34.83 4.77
C GLY A 55 1.60 34.70 5.03
N LYS A 56 1.95 34.47 6.29
CA LYS A 56 3.27 34.01 6.66
C LYS A 56 3.52 32.78 5.79
N HIS A 57 4.41 32.92 4.81
CA HIS A 57 5.04 31.78 4.17
C HIS A 57 5.82 31.08 5.27
N GLU A 58 5.15 30.20 6.01
CA GLU A 58 5.79 29.24 6.87
C GLU A 58 6.68 28.41 5.95
N HIS A 59 7.96 28.73 5.98
CA HIS A 59 9.00 27.86 5.46
C HIS A 59 8.79 26.50 6.13
N HIS A 60 8.11 25.58 5.42
CA HIS A 60 7.94 24.20 5.81
C HIS A 60 9.35 23.59 5.97
N LYS A 61 9.87 23.69 7.19
CA LYS A 61 11.08 23.00 7.62
C LYS A 61 10.85 21.54 7.29
N ALA A 62 11.61 21.00 6.32
CA ALA A 62 11.49 19.61 5.89
C ALA A 62 11.41 18.72 7.13
N ALA A 63 10.24 18.12 7.37
CA ALA A 63 10.01 17.32 8.56
C ALA A 63 11.03 16.19 8.52
N LYS A 64 11.88 16.09 9.56
CA LYS A 64 12.90 15.04 9.69
C LYS A 64 12.32 13.61 9.64
N ASP A 65 10.99 13.50 9.66
CA ASP A 65 10.22 12.27 9.70
C ASP A 65 9.28 12.15 8.47
N ALA A 66 9.71 12.57 7.28
CA ALA A 66 8.96 12.36 6.05
C ALA A 66 9.46 11.14 5.26
N CYS A 67 8.54 10.38 4.67
CA CYS A 67 8.89 9.27 3.76
C CYS A 67 9.64 9.81 2.53
N PRO A 68 10.81 9.26 2.17
CA PRO A 68 11.59 9.78 1.04
C PRO A 68 10.88 9.57 -0.31
N VAL A 69 9.98 8.58 -0.38
CA VAL A 69 9.14 8.31 -1.55
C VAL A 69 7.93 9.23 -1.52
N CYS A 70 6.87 8.89 -0.77
CA CYS A 70 5.60 9.64 -0.85
C CYS A 70 5.59 11.02 -0.18
N LYS A 71 6.68 11.46 0.48
CA LYS A 71 6.80 12.74 1.22
C LYS A 71 5.82 12.94 2.39
N LYS A 72 4.92 11.98 2.64
CA LYS A 72 4.00 11.95 3.77
C LYS A 72 4.77 11.63 5.08
N PRO A 73 4.30 12.08 6.25
CA PRO A 73 4.93 11.77 7.54
C PRO A 73 5.10 10.27 7.76
N LEU A 74 6.16 9.84 8.47
CA LEU A 74 6.32 8.45 8.87
C LEU A 74 5.22 8.05 9.87
N GLY A 75 4.74 6.81 9.77
CA GLY A 75 3.81 6.24 10.74
C GLY A 75 4.51 5.84 12.03
N LYS A 76 3.74 5.44 13.06
CA LYS A 76 4.27 5.00 14.37
C LYS A 76 5.23 3.81 14.27
N LYS A 77 5.03 2.94 13.27
CA LYS A 77 5.85 1.76 12.99
C LYS A 77 6.36 1.86 11.54
N PRO A 78 7.42 2.65 11.28
CA PRO A 78 7.93 2.81 9.93
C PRO A 78 8.50 1.48 9.41
N VAL A 79 8.44 1.31 8.09
CA VAL A 79 9.17 0.25 7.39
C VAL A 79 10.59 0.73 7.21
N THR A 80 11.58 -0.11 7.49
CA THR A 80 12.99 0.27 7.32
C THR A 80 13.64 -0.55 6.21
N PHE A 81 14.54 0.04 5.45
CA PHE A 81 15.42 -0.66 4.51
C PHE A 81 16.87 -0.41 4.92
N LYS A 82 17.59 -1.51 5.19
CA LYS A 82 19.01 -1.48 5.56
C LYS A 82 19.84 -1.97 4.37
N TYR A 83 20.74 -1.14 3.87
CA TYR A 83 21.63 -1.48 2.75
C TYR A 83 22.92 -0.66 2.83
N ALA A 84 24.06 -1.25 2.47
CA ALA A 84 25.36 -0.57 2.45
C ALA A 84 25.68 0.28 3.72
N GLY A 85 25.36 -0.25 4.91
CA GLY A 85 25.56 0.45 6.19
C GLY A 85 24.58 1.59 6.49
N LYS A 86 23.63 1.87 5.60
CA LYS A 86 22.59 2.89 5.76
C LYS A 86 21.27 2.26 6.20
N THR A 87 20.47 3.01 6.94
CA THR A 87 19.08 2.66 7.26
C THR A 87 18.18 3.81 6.81
N ILE A 88 17.20 3.51 5.97
CA ILE A 88 16.20 4.48 5.51
C ILE A 88 14.83 4.03 6.02
N SER A 89 14.07 4.97 6.57
CA SER A 89 12.70 4.75 7.04
C SER A 89 11.69 5.21 5.99
N TYR A 90 10.66 4.39 5.78
CA TYR A 90 9.57 4.61 4.85
C TYR A 90 8.24 4.51 5.60
N ARG A 91 7.22 5.19 5.06
CA ARG A 91 5.88 5.17 5.63
C ARG A 91 5.21 3.80 5.47
N CYS A 92 5.36 3.14 4.32
CA CYS A 92 4.73 1.85 4.04
C CYS A 92 5.66 0.89 3.28
N ILE A 93 5.26 -0.38 3.17
CA ILE A 93 6.02 -1.42 2.49
C ILE A 93 6.18 -1.14 0.99
N HIS A 94 5.16 -0.57 0.34
CA HIS A 94 5.21 -0.26 -1.10
C HIS A 94 6.30 0.77 -1.40
N CYS A 95 6.38 1.84 -0.61
CA CYS A 95 7.44 2.85 -0.74
C CYS A 95 8.85 2.24 -0.58
N ALA A 96 9.05 1.40 0.45
CA ALA A 96 10.33 0.73 0.67
C ALA A 96 10.72 -0.16 -0.53
N LEU A 97 9.76 -0.92 -1.08
CA LEU A 97 9.99 -1.79 -2.23
C LEU A 97 10.33 -1.00 -3.49
N VAL A 98 9.58 0.07 -3.80
CA VAL A 98 9.83 0.95 -4.95
C VAL A 98 11.26 1.50 -4.93
N ASP A 99 11.67 2.08 -3.80
CA ASP A 99 13.00 2.69 -3.68
C ASP A 99 14.12 1.64 -3.67
N SER A 100 13.89 0.50 -2.99
CA SER A 100 14.88 -0.56 -2.89
C SER A 100 15.28 -1.18 -4.24
N LYS A 101 14.46 -1.09 -5.31
CA LYS A 101 14.77 -1.67 -6.63
C LYS A 101 16.13 -1.20 -7.17
N ASN A 102 16.44 0.07 -6.98
CA ASN A 102 17.65 0.71 -7.51
C ASN A 102 18.85 0.61 -6.56
N GLN A 103 18.69 -0.02 -5.40
CA GLN A 103 19.74 -0.20 -4.40
C GLN A 103 20.37 -1.60 -4.49
N GLY A 104 21.50 -1.80 -3.82
CA GLY A 104 22.17 -3.12 -3.74
C GLY A 104 21.45 -4.11 -2.82
N ASP A 105 22.21 -5.10 -2.34
CA ASP A 105 21.76 -6.04 -1.31
C ASP A 105 21.29 -5.32 -0.04
N GLY A 106 20.28 -5.87 0.61
CA GLY A 106 19.75 -5.27 1.82
C GLY A 106 18.60 -6.04 2.44
N VAL A 107 18.06 -5.48 3.52
CA VAL A 107 16.94 -6.08 4.26
C VAL A 107 15.89 -5.03 4.54
N ILE A 108 14.66 -5.30 4.13
CA ILE A 108 13.49 -4.53 4.53
C ILE A 108 12.93 -5.16 5.80
N VAL A 109 12.70 -4.35 6.83
CA VAL A 109 12.07 -4.77 8.09
C VAL A 109 10.76 -4.02 8.28
N THR A 110 9.70 -4.76 8.53
CA THR A 110 8.34 -4.27 8.79
C THR A 110 7.71 -5.10 9.90
N HIS A 111 6.45 -4.85 10.24
CA HIS A 111 5.72 -5.58 11.27
C HIS A 111 4.33 -5.98 10.76
N SER A 112 3.81 -7.10 11.25
CA SER A 112 2.42 -7.49 11.02
C SER A 112 1.47 -6.39 11.49
N ALA A 113 0.51 -6.02 10.65
CA ALA A 113 -0.52 -5.05 10.95
C ALA A 113 -1.45 -5.50 12.10
N ILE A 114 -1.61 -6.80 12.30
CA ILE A 114 -2.42 -7.35 13.39
C ILE A 114 -1.56 -7.62 14.63
N THR A 115 -0.58 -8.50 14.50
CA THR A 115 0.13 -9.04 15.67
C THR A 115 1.33 -8.20 16.08
N GLY A 116 1.77 -7.28 15.23
CA GLY A 116 2.98 -6.48 15.46
C GLY A 116 4.28 -7.29 15.41
N LYS A 117 4.23 -8.57 15.06
CA LYS A 117 5.43 -9.41 14.89
C LYS A 117 6.32 -8.87 13.77
N GLU A 118 7.62 -8.86 13.99
CA GLU A 118 8.59 -8.45 12.97
C GLU A 118 8.52 -9.38 11.76
N ILE A 119 8.62 -8.78 10.58
CA ILE A 119 8.68 -9.45 9.28
C ILE A 119 9.86 -8.85 8.53
N SER A 120 10.76 -9.70 8.07
CA SER A 120 11.91 -9.28 7.25
C SER A 120 11.78 -9.77 5.81
N LEU A 121 12.28 -8.96 4.89
CA LEU A 121 12.38 -9.28 3.48
C LEU A 121 13.79 -8.96 3.02
N GLU A 122 14.59 -10.00 2.83
CA GLU A 122 15.96 -9.92 2.35
C GLU A 122 15.97 -9.79 0.83
N LYS A 123 16.77 -8.85 0.32
CA LYS A 123 17.08 -8.64 -1.09
C LYS A 123 18.51 -9.07 -1.36
N LYS A 124 18.70 -9.91 -2.38
CA LYS A 124 20.02 -10.23 -2.96
C LYS A 124 20.03 -9.93 -4.45
N VAL A 125 21.02 -9.18 -4.90
CA VAL A 125 21.27 -8.87 -6.31
C VAL A 125 22.25 -9.90 -6.85
N GLU A 126 21.77 -10.76 -7.74
CA GLU A 126 22.55 -11.81 -8.38
C GLU A 126 22.76 -11.51 -9.86
N LYS A 127 23.70 -12.21 -10.49
CA LYS A 127 23.97 -12.10 -11.94
C LYS A 127 22.72 -12.36 -12.81
N LYS A 128 21.76 -13.15 -12.31
CA LYS A 128 20.53 -13.53 -13.02
C LYS A 128 19.31 -12.67 -12.65
N GLY A 129 19.46 -11.68 -11.77
CA GLY A 129 18.37 -10.82 -11.32
C GLY A 129 18.33 -10.66 -9.81
N MET A 130 17.22 -10.12 -9.30
CA MET A 130 17.01 -9.89 -7.87
C MET A 130 16.28 -11.07 -7.24
N GLN A 131 16.81 -11.61 -6.15
CA GLN A 131 16.14 -12.60 -5.32
C GLN A 131 15.61 -11.96 -4.04
N TRP A 132 14.42 -12.41 -3.64
CA TRP A 132 13.72 -11.93 -2.46
C TRP A 132 13.37 -13.10 -1.54
N LYS A 133 13.66 -12.94 -0.24
CA LYS A 133 13.34 -13.96 0.76
C LYS A 133 12.65 -13.32 1.96
N ALA A 134 11.43 -13.77 2.24
CA ALA A 134 10.64 -13.31 3.38
C ALA A 134 10.80 -14.22 4.60
N THR A 135 10.82 -13.61 5.79
CA THR A 135 10.71 -14.29 7.09
C THR A 135 9.58 -13.63 7.90
N PRO A 136 8.50 -14.36 8.22
CA PRO A 136 8.22 -15.74 7.82
C PRO A 136 7.95 -15.86 6.31
N LYS A 137 8.18 -17.05 5.73
CA LYS A 137 7.92 -17.33 4.30
C LYS A 137 6.46 -17.15 3.90
N THR A 138 5.56 -17.25 4.87
CA THR A 138 4.11 -17.10 4.70
C THR A 138 3.65 -15.66 4.67
N ALA A 139 4.55 -14.69 4.86
CA ALA A 139 4.18 -13.29 4.91
C ALA A 139 3.52 -12.83 3.61
N VAL A 140 2.43 -12.08 3.75
CA VAL A 140 1.66 -11.53 2.63
C VAL A 140 1.46 -10.03 2.82
N ALA A 141 1.21 -9.34 1.72
CA ALA A 141 0.90 -7.92 1.70
C ALA A 141 -0.53 -7.68 1.20
N LEU A 142 -1.23 -6.73 1.84
CA LEU A 142 -2.36 -6.01 1.29
C LEU A 142 -1.82 -4.80 0.56
N ILE A 143 -2.10 -4.70 -0.74
CA ILE A 143 -1.73 -3.54 -1.54
C ILE A 143 -2.92 -3.17 -2.41
N LEU A 144 -3.42 -1.94 -2.23
CA LEU A 144 -4.43 -1.35 -3.08
C LEU A 144 -3.90 -0.05 -3.70
N SER A 145 -4.52 0.35 -4.79
CA SER A 145 -4.26 1.64 -5.44
C SER A 145 -4.68 2.78 -4.51
N GLU A 146 -3.79 3.74 -4.28
CA GLU A 146 -4.10 4.93 -3.47
C GLU A 146 -5.13 5.80 -4.21
N LYS A 147 -6.34 5.93 -3.65
CA LYS A 147 -7.36 6.90 -4.08
C LYS A 147 -7.34 8.16 -3.20
N GLY A 148 -6.16 8.64 -2.82
CA GLY A 148 -5.99 9.78 -1.91
C GLY A 148 -4.82 9.61 -0.95
N ASP A 149 -4.97 10.08 0.29
CA ASP A 149 -3.83 10.40 1.13
C ASP A 149 -3.30 9.29 2.05
N ASP A 150 -3.97 8.16 2.22
CA ASP A 150 -3.54 7.22 3.26
C ASP A 150 -3.05 5.84 2.79
N CYS A 151 -1.75 5.78 2.46
CA CYS A 151 -1.06 4.52 2.18
C CYS A 151 -0.95 3.59 3.40
N LEU A 152 -1.05 4.10 4.64
CA LEU A 152 -0.94 3.25 5.83
C LEU A 152 -2.15 2.31 5.92
N ALA A 153 -3.35 2.77 5.60
CA ALA A 153 -4.54 1.92 5.68
C ALA A 153 -4.54 0.77 4.66
N ILE A 154 -3.89 0.95 3.50
CA ILE A 154 -4.05 0.06 2.35
C ILE A 154 -2.77 -0.61 1.86
N HIS A 155 -1.61 -0.30 2.42
CA HIS A 155 -0.33 -0.97 2.18
C HIS A 155 0.18 -1.63 3.46
N GLN A 156 -0.45 -2.75 3.82
CA GLN A 156 -0.20 -3.47 5.08
C GLN A 156 0.50 -4.80 4.84
N VAL A 157 1.24 -5.28 5.85
CA VAL A 157 1.90 -6.59 5.80
C VAL A 157 1.38 -7.47 6.92
N PHE A 158 1.26 -8.76 6.66
CA PHE A 158 0.75 -9.78 7.58
C PHE A 158 1.72 -10.95 7.62
N SER A 159 1.82 -11.61 8.77
CA SER A 159 2.73 -12.75 8.93
C SER A 159 2.24 -14.00 8.17
N SER A 160 0.95 -14.05 7.83
CA SER A 160 0.31 -15.15 7.13
C SER A 160 -0.95 -14.72 6.38
N ARG A 161 -1.41 -15.58 5.48
CA ARG A 161 -2.73 -15.49 4.85
C ARG A 161 -3.87 -15.39 5.89
N ALA A 162 -3.82 -16.18 6.95
CA ALA A 162 -4.87 -16.19 7.97
C ALA A 162 -5.02 -14.82 8.68
N GLU A 163 -3.89 -14.16 8.97
CA GLU A 163 -3.91 -12.78 9.48
C GLU A 163 -4.50 -11.81 8.46
N PHE A 164 -4.12 -11.91 7.18
CA PHE A 164 -4.71 -11.09 6.12
C PHE A 164 -6.23 -11.29 6.05
N ASP A 165 -6.72 -12.53 6.01
CA ASP A 165 -8.15 -12.82 5.90
C ASP A 165 -8.92 -12.30 7.13
N SER A 166 -8.32 -12.41 8.33
CA SER A 166 -8.87 -11.81 9.55
C SER A 166 -8.94 -10.28 9.47
N TYR A 167 -7.89 -9.64 8.94
CA TYR A 167 -7.86 -8.19 8.73
C TYR A 167 -8.97 -7.75 7.78
N ILE A 168 -9.12 -8.43 6.64
CA ILE A 168 -10.17 -8.10 5.66
C ILE A 168 -11.56 -8.25 6.26
N LYS A 169 -11.80 -9.30 7.07
CA LYS A 169 -13.08 -9.51 7.75
C LYS A 169 -13.44 -8.36 8.70
N SER A 170 -12.46 -7.78 9.38
CA SER A 170 -12.69 -6.65 10.31
C SER A 170 -12.68 -5.27 9.64
N HIS A 171 -12.40 -5.19 8.33
CA HIS A 171 -12.34 -3.94 7.58
C HIS A 171 -13.25 -4.00 6.33
N PRO A 172 -14.57 -3.90 6.48
CA PRO A 172 -15.53 -4.12 5.40
C PRO A 172 -15.34 -3.16 4.21
N ASP A 173 -14.89 -1.92 4.44
CA ASP A 173 -14.64 -0.96 3.35
C ASP A 173 -13.45 -1.34 2.48
N ILE A 174 -12.44 -2.00 3.08
CA ILE A 174 -11.33 -2.59 2.34
C ILE A 174 -11.82 -3.86 1.63
N ALA A 175 -12.64 -4.70 2.29
CA ALA A 175 -13.18 -5.92 1.72
C ALA A 175 -14.01 -5.69 0.44
N LYS A 176 -14.77 -4.59 0.36
CA LYS A 176 -15.53 -4.19 -0.85
C LYS A 176 -14.64 -4.05 -2.10
N GLN A 177 -13.35 -3.75 -1.92
CA GLN A 177 -12.38 -3.62 -3.00
C GLN A 177 -11.82 -4.98 -3.46
N LYS A 178 -12.26 -6.08 -2.84
CA LYS A 178 -11.86 -7.47 -3.14
C LYS A 178 -10.34 -7.64 -3.23
N PRO A 179 -9.59 -7.20 -2.19
CA PRO A 179 -8.13 -7.31 -2.20
C PRO A 179 -7.72 -8.78 -2.27
N ARG A 180 -6.61 -9.03 -2.96
CA ARG A 180 -5.96 -10.35 -2.97
C ARG A 180 -4.70 -10.29 -2.12
N PRO A 181 -4.42 -11.30 -1.30
CA PRO A 181 -3.15 -11.37 -0.59
C PRO A 181 -2.02 -11.62 -1.60
N LEU A 182 -1.00 -10.78 -1.57
CA LEU A 182 0.20 -10.94 -2.40
C LEU A 182 1.31 -11.53 -1.55
N LEU A 183 2.03 -12.53 -2.05
CA LEU A 183 3.22 -13.03 -1.35
C LEU A 183 4.24 -11.91 -1.23
N LEU A 184 4.85 -11.74 -0.05
CA LEU A 184 5.78 -10.65 0.18
C LEU A 184 7.04 -10.73 -0.72
N THR A 185 7.36 -11.92 -1.23
CA THR A 185 8.43 -12.15 -2.20
C THR A 185 8.06 -11.80 -3.64
N ASP A 186 6.78 -11.63 -3.97
CA ASP A 186 6.30 -11.22 -5.29
C ASP A 186 6.31 -9.68 -5.41
N VAL A 187 7.53 -9.13 -5.36
CA VAL A 187 7.77 -7.68 -5.27
C VAL A 187 7.21 -6.92 -6.46
N ASP A 188 7.32 -7.48 -7.68
CA ASP A 188 6.79 -6.80 -8.86
C ASP A 188 5.25 -6.77 -8.86
N ALA A 189 4.57 -7.82 -8.37
CA ALA A 189 3.12 -7.79 -8.19
C ALA A 189 2.71 -6.76 -7.13
N ILE A 190 3.45 -6.66 -6.02
CA ILE A 190 3.20 -5.65 -4.97
C ILE A 190 3.35 -4.24 -5.53
N ILE A 191 4.48 -3.95 -6.19
CA ILE A 191 4.74 -2.62 -6.74
C ILE A 191 3.65 -2.25 -7.75
N LYS A 192 3.30 -3.19 -8.63
CA LYS A 192 2.25 -3.01 -9.63
C LYS A 192 0.86 -2.76 -9.01
N ALA A 193 0.51 -3.46 -7.94
CA ALA A 193 -0.79 -3.32 -7.28
C ALA A 193 -0.96 -1.96 -6.58
N GLY A 194 0.14 -1.36 -6.09
CA GLY A 194 0.09 -0.07 -5.41
C GLY A 194 0.15 1.13 -6.34
N MET A 195 0.32 0.91 -7.65
CA MET A 195 0.32 2.02 -8.61
C MET A 195 -1.06 2.67 -8.70
N PRO A 196 -1.13 4.00 -8.82
CA PRO A 196 -2.37 4.66 -9.21
C PRO A 196 -2.80 4.19 -10.61
N PRO A 197 -4.11 4.24 -10.93
CA PRO A 197 -4.54 4.02 -12.30
C PRO A 197 -3.81 4.98 -13.24
N LEU A 198 -3.50 4.50 -14.44
CA LEU A 198 -2.89 5.34 -15.46
C LEU A 198 -3.76 6.58 -15.70
N PRO A 199 -3.18 7.79 -15.69
CA PRO A 199 -3.95 8.99 -15.95
C PRO A 199 -4.45 8.98 -17.40
N ALA A 200 -5.55 9.68 -17.68
CA ALA A 200 -6.09 9.78 -19.03
C ALA A 200 -5.07 10.36 -20.03
N GLN A 201 -4.23 11.27 -19.54
CA GLN A 201 -3.13 11.88 -20.25
C GLN A 201 -1.95 12.09 -19.29
N ALA A 202 -0.73 12.04 -19.80
CA ALA A 202 0.48 12.40 -19.08
C ALA A 202 1.39 13.25 -19.99
N THR A 203 2.22 14.09 -19.37
CA THR A 203 3.23 14.88 -20.08
C THR A 203 4.59 14.22 -19.91
N CYS A 204 5.21 13.86 -21.02
CA CYS A 204 6.54 13.24 -21.03
C CYS A 204 7.59 14.24 -20.50
N PRO A 205 8.36 13.93 -19.45
CA PRO A 205 9.27 14.90 -18.83
C PRO A 205 10.40 15.34 -19.78
N VAL A 206 10.78 14.48 -20.74
CA VAL A 206 11.84 14.72 -21.72
C VAL A 206 11.33 15.53 -22.92
N THR A 207 10.32 15.04 -23.62
CA THR A 207 9.84 15.65 -24.88
C THR A 207 8.80 16.75 -24.67
N LYS A 208 8.28 16.88 -23.43
CA LYS A 208 7.15 17.75 -23.06
C LYS A 208 5.85 17.47 -23.82
N ARG A 209 5.78 16.37 -24.58
CA ARG A 209 4.56 15.98 -25.30
C ARG A 209 3.55 15.34 -24.35
N VAL A 210 2.29 15.71 -24.55
CA VAL A 210 1.15 15.02 -23.94
C VAL A 210 0.90 13.72 -24.68
N PHE A 211 0.71 12.62 -23.94
CA PHE A 211 0.41 11.32 -24.49
C PHE A 211 -0.56 10.58 -23.57
N LYS A 212 -1.15 9.48 -24.08
CA LYS A 212 -2.00 8.59 -23.29
C LYS A 212 -1.18 7.40 -22.80
N PRO A 213 -0.86 7.30 -21.49
CA PRO A 213 -0.14 6.14 -20.97
C PRO A 213 -0.87 4.83 -21.24
N THR A 214 -0.09 3.82 -21.57
CA THR A 214 -0.51 2.43 -21.74
C THR A 214 0.07 1.56 -20.61
N LYS A 215 -0.36 0.30 -20.52
CA LYS A 215 0.17 -0.67 -19.56
C LYS A 215 1.70 -0.88 -19.68
N ASP A 216 2.26 -0.57 -20.84
CA ASP A 216 3.68 -0.74 -21.17
C ASP A 216 4.47 0.58 -21.01
N THR A 217 3.79 1.65 -20.58
CA THR A 217 4.43 2.94 -20.31
C THR A 217 5.38 2.81 -19.13
N VAL A 218 6.63 3.17 -19.37
CA VAL A 218 7.66 3.26 -18.34
C VAL A 218 7.36 4.45 -17.43
N TRP A 219 7.52 4.25 -16.14
CA TRP A 219 7.33 5.28 -15.14
C TRP A 219 8.44 5.26 -14.11
N GLU A 220 8.63 6.39 -13.45
CA GLU A 220 9.51 6.52 -12.30
C GLU A 220 8.85 7.38 -11.23
N PHE A 221 9.24 7.15 -9.98
CA PHE A 221 8.83 8.00 -8.88
C PHE A 221 9.94 9.00 -8.59
N LYS A 222 9.72 10.29 -8.88
CA LYS A 222 10.72 11.35 -8.74
C LYS A 222 10.11 12.54 -7.99
N ASP A 223 10.79 12.99 -6.94
CA ASP A 223 10.40 14.16 -6.13
C ASP A 223 8.95 14.12 -5.62
N GLY A 224 8.48 12.94 -5.18
CA GLY A 224 7.10 12.80 -4.68
C GLY A 224 6.05 12.58 -5.77
N THR A 225 6.43 12.60 -7.05
CA THR A 225 5.50 12.53 -8.19
C THR A 225 5.85 11.36 -9.11
N ILE A 226 4.83 10.66 -9.63
CA ILE A 226 5.04 9.66 -10.67
C ILE A 226 5.21 10.38 -12.01
N GLN A 227 6.35 10.15 -12.65
CA GLN A 227 6.64 10.63 -13.99
C GLN A 227 6.43 9.49 -14.99
N TYR A 228 5.65 9.74 -16.04
CA TYR A 228 5.40 8.78 -17.11
C TYR A 228 6.24 9.16 -18.33
N PHE A 229 6.93 8.17 -18.91
CA PHE A 229 7.81 8.36 -20.05
C PHE A 229 7.16 7.85 -21.33
N CYS A 230 7.05 8.74 -22.31
CA CYS A 230 6.45 8.47 -23.61
C CYS A 230 7.24 7.48 -24.47
N CYS A 231 8.51 7.20 -24.12
CA CYS A 231 9.33 6.19 -24.77
C CYS A 231 10.22 5.47 -23.75
N PRO A 232 10.45 4.14 -23.86
CA PRO A 232 11.31 3.41 -22.92
C PRO A 232 12.75 3.97 -22.88
N GLU A 233 13.27 4.40 -24.03
CA GLU A 233 14.62 4.94 -24.19
C GLU A 233 14.77 6.35 -23.60
N CYS A 234 13.65 7.07 -23.43
CA CYS A 234 13.62 8.41 -22.84
C CYS A 234 14.05 8.39 -21.35
N LYS A 235 14.07 7.21 -20.71
CA LYS A 235 14.50 7.04 -19.32
C LYS A 235 16.00 7.34 -19.12
N MET A 236 16.81 7.25 -20.17
CA MET A 236 18.27 7.23 -20.06
C MET A 236 18.96 8.61 -20.12
N THR A 237 18.24 9.71 -20.36
CA THR A 237 18.89 11.02 -20.62
C THR A 237 18.89 11.99 -19.44
N SER A 238 18.29 11.65 -18.29
CA SER A 238 18.36 12.52 -17.11
C SER A 238 19.63 12.27 -16.28
N ALA A 239 20.64 13.08 -16.56
CA ALA A 239 21.80 13.47 -15.75
C ALA A 239 23.06 12.58 -15.79
N LYS A 240 24.05 13.05 -16.56
CA LYS A 240 25.36 13.38 -15.98
C LYS A 240 25.25 14.76 -15.31
#